data_AF-A0ABD6PWE0-F1
#
_entry.id   AF-A0ABD6PWE0-F1
#
_cell.length_a   1.000
_cell.length_b   1.000
_cell.length_c   1.000
_cell.angle_alpha   90.00
_cell.angle_beta   90.00
_cell.angle_gamma   90.00
#
_symmetry.space_group_name_H-M   'P 1'
#
loop_
_entity.id
_entity.type
_entity.pdbx_description
1 polymer ?
#
loop_
_entity_poly.entity_id
_entity_poly.type
_entity_poly.pdbx_seq_one_letter_code
_entity_poly.pdbx_strand_id
1 'polypeptide(L)'
;LREMHPDSPDQRVSHETIYAAIYTHPRGGLKQAMIEALRQEKPARGNPRKTHARKSFVPEELRIIHRPEQIETRKWPGHWEGDLVKGAFNRSCVGTLVERKTRFVVLCRMDGCTAEDALEGFTRQMKKLPAFLRESLTYDRGSEMTCHVELAERLNLDIWFADPYAPWQRGSNENTNGLLRQFLPKGMDLSGVTQTQLNDIAKLLNGRPRQTLGWKTPEEAMAIELAAAGLAKRCT
;
A
#
# COMPACT_ATOMS: atom_id res chain seq x y z
N LEU A 1 -5.83 3.13 20.33
CA LEU A 1 -6.75 2.47 21.30
C LEU A 1 -6.98 3.32 22.54
N ARG A 2 -5.95 3.63 23.35
CA ARG A 2 -6.13 4.51 24.53
C ARG A 2 -6.68 5.90 24.17
N GLU A 3 -6.15 6.52 23.12
CA GLU A 3 -6.63 7.83 22.63
C GLU A 3 -8.01 7.75 21.98
N MET A 4 -8.35 6.64 21.32
CA MET A 4 -9.65 6.46 20.65
C MET A 4 -10.78 6.10 21.62
N HIS A 5 -10.44 5.38 22.71
CA HIS A 5 -11.39 4.87 23.69
C HIS A 5 -10.94 5.23 25.11
N PRO A 6 -10.85 6.54 25.43
CA PRO A 6 -10.33 7.02 26.72
C PRO A 6 -11.19 6.66 27.92
N ASP A 7 -12.44 6.25 27.68
CA ASP A 7 -13.41 5.88 28.72
C ASP A 7 -13.85 4.40 28.68
N SER A 8 -13.38 3.62 27.70
CA SER A 8 -13.78 2.21 27.54
C SER A 8 -12.55 1.28 27.56
N PRO A 9 -12.11 0.80 28.73
CA PRO A 9 -10.94 -0.07 28.88
C PRO A 9 -11.05 -1.40 28.11
N ASP A 10 -12.27 -1.93 27.99
CA ASP A 10 -12.62 -3.12 27.20
C ASP A 10 -12.30 -2.95 25.71
N GLN A 11 -12.39 -1.73 25.18
CA GLN A 11 -12.01 -1.40 23.80
C GLN A 11 -10.51 -1.11 23.64
N ARG A 12 -9.69 -1.34 24.68
CA ARG A 12 -8.23 -1.15 24.64
C ARG A 12 -7.44 -2.44 24.52
N VAL A 13 -8.11 -3.58 24.39
CA VAL A 13 -7.45 -4.87 24.17
C VAL A 13 -6.68 -4.82 22.85
N SER A 14 -5.36 -5.00 22.93
CA SER A 14 -4.50 -4.98 21.75
C SER A 14 -4.52 -6.33 21.04
N HIS A 15 -4.13 -6.33 19.77
CA HIS A 15 -3.94 -7.58 19.02
C HIS A 15 -2.93 -8.50 19.71
N GLU A 16 -1.86 -7.97 20.29
CA GLU A 16 -0.87 -8.76 21.02
C GLU A 16 -1.48 -9.47 22.24
N THR A 17 -2.35 -8.79 22.99
CA THR A 17 -3.10 -9.40 24.10
C THR A 17 -4.01 -10.53 23.62
N ILE A 18 -4.71 -10.34 22.50
CA ILE A 18 -5.55 -11.39 21.89
C ILE A 18 -4.71 -12.60 21.49
N TYR A 19 -3.59 -12.36 20.81
CA TYR A 19 -2.69 -13.43 20.35
C TYR A 19 -2.10 -14.19 21.54
N ALA A 20 -1.61 -13.48 22.56
CA ALA A 20 -1.09 -14.08 23.79
C ALA A 20 -2.15 -14.97 24.46
N ALA A 21 -3.38 -14.47 24.62
CA ALA A 21 -4.48 -15.22 25.22
C ALA A 21 -4.82 -16.50 24.42
N ILE A 22 -4.81 -16.45 23.09
CA ILE A 22 -5.05 -17.63 22.24
C ILE A 22 -3.89 -18.62 22.36
N TYR A 23 -2.64 -18.14 22.39
CA TYR A 23 -1.48 -19.01 22.47
C TYR A 23 -1.31 -19.69 23.82
N THR A 24 -1.77 -19.09 24.92
CA THR A 24 -1.79 -19.71 26.26
C THR A 24 -2.84 -20.80 26.42
N HIS A 25 -3.85 -20.90 25.54
CA HIS A 25 -4.85 -21.97 25.63
C HIS A 25 -4.23 -23.37 25.41
N PRO A 26 -4.77 -24.42 26.07
CA PRO A 26 -4.39 -25.80 25.79
C PRO A 26 -4.60 -26.19 24.33
N ARG A 27 -3.84 -27.19 23.85
CA ARG A 27 -4.01 -27.71 22.48
C ARG A 27 -5.39 -28.38 22.36
N GLY A 28 -6.12 -28.08 21.29
CA GLY A 28 -7.45 -28.63 21.01
C GLY A 28 -8.17 -27.90 19.87
N GLY A 29 -9.34 -28.41 19.47
CA GLY A 29 -10.11 -27.89 18.32
C GLY A 29 -10.52 -26.41 18.46
N LEU A 30 -10.83 -25.96 19.68
CA LEU A 30 -11.16 -24.55 19.94
C LEU A 30 -9.97 -23.61 19.68
N LYS A 31 -8.77 -24.00 20.14
CA LYS A 31 -7.55 -23.23 19.88
C LYS A 31 -7.25 -23.17 18.39
N GLN A 32 -7.47 -24.26 17.68
CA GLN A 32 -7.27 -24.32 16.24
C GLN A 32 -8.24 -23.39 15.50
N ALA A 33 -9.53 -23.43 15.83
CA ALA A 33 -10.53 -22.50 15.28
C ALA A 33 -10.21 -21.02 15.59
N MET A 34 -9.70 -20.73 16.80
CA MET A 34 -9.25 -19.38 17.16
C MET A 34 -8.03 -18.92 16.36
N ILE A 35 -7.06 -19.81 16.08
CA ILE A 35 -5.88 -19.52 15.24
C ILE A 35 -6.30 -19.30 13.79
N GLU A 36 -7.24 -20.10 13.27
CA GLU A 36 -7.82 -19.94 11.93
C GLU A 36 -8.60 -18.62 11.81
N ALA A 37 -9.15 -18.11 12.92
CA ALA A 37 -9.79 -16.79 12.95
C ALA A 37 -8.80 -15.61 13.10
N LEU A 38 -7.51 -15.87 13.38
CA LEU A 38 -6.52 -14.81 13.52
C LEU A 38 -6.24 -14.17 12.16
N ARG A 39 -6.04 -12.86 12.15
CA ARG A 39 -5.68 -12.11 10.95
C ARG A 39 -4.41 -12.64 10.24
N GLN A 40 -3.47 -13.18 11.02
CA GLN A 40 -2.30 -13.88 10.50
C GLN A 40 -2.34 -15.30 11.04
N GLU A 41 -3.04 -16.17 10.33
CA GLU A 41 -3.25 -17.59 10.64
C GLU A 41 -1.97 -18.44 10.54
N LYS A 42 -0.83 -17.82 10.18
CA LYS A 42 0.40 -18.57 9.86
C LYS A 42 1.11 -19.04 11.12
N PRO A 43 1.31 -20.36 11.30
CA PRO A 43 2.10 -20.89 12.41
C PRO A 43 3.61 -20.67 12.24
N ALA A 44 4.09 -20.33 11.02
CA ALA A 44 5.50 -20.10 10.73
C ALA A 44 5.72 -19.04 9.63
N ARG A 45 6.90 -18.41 9.64
CA ARG A 45 7.37 -17.53 8.57
C ARG A 45 7.57 -18.37 7.30
N GLY A 46 6.89 -17.99 6.21
CA GLY A 46 7.04 -18.70 4.93
C GLY A 46 8.45 -18.53 4.36
N ASN A 47 8.93 -19.53 3.61
CA ASN A 47 10.22 -19.44 2.94
C ASN A 47 10.25 -18.26 1.94
N PRO A 48 11.35 -17.49 1.87
CA PRO A 48 11.52 -16.48 0.85
C PRO A 48 11.46 -17.16 -0.52
N ARG A 49 10.52 -16.72 -1.37
CA ARG A 49 10.46 -17.21 -2.76
C ARG A 49 11.62 -16.59 -3.54
N LYS A 50 12.43 -17.43 -4.18
CA LYS A 50 13.34 -17.00 -5.24
C LYS A 50 12.50 -16.76 -6.50
N THR A 51 12.04 -15.53 -6.71
CA THR A 51 11.49 -15.14 -8.02
C THR A 51 12.65 -14.96 -8.98
N HIS A 52 12.68 -15.75 -10.06
CA HIS A 52 13.52 -15.44 -11.21
C HIS A 52 12.96 -14.17 -11.85
N ALA A 53 13.52 -13.01 -11.49
CA ALA A 53 13.22 -11.77 -12.18
C ALA A 53 13.65 -11.96 -13.64
N ARG A 54 12.70 -11.95 -14.57
CA ARG A 54 13.02 -11.80 -15.99
C ARG A 54 13.64 -10.41 -16.16
N LYS A 55 14.64 -10.26 -17.03
CA LYS A 55 15.22 -8.95 -17.35
C LYS A 55 14.11 -8.05 -17.92
N SER A 56 13.61 -7.14 -17.10
CA SER A 56 12.82 -6.00 -17.51
C SER A 56 13.76 -4.88 -17.94
N PHE A 57 13.49 -4.27 -19.09
CA PHE A 57 14.23 -3.10 -19.54
C PHE A 57 13.79 -1.89 -18.70
N VAL A 58 14.65 -1.44 -17.80
CA VAL A 58 14.47 -0.20 -17.05
C VAL A 58 15.70 0.67 -17.35
N PRO A 59 15.51 1.92 -17.83
CA PRO A 59 16.62 2.83 -18.05
C PRO A 59 17.44 3.03 -16.77
N GLU A 60 18.77 3.08 -16.91
CA GLU A 60 19.70 3.16 -15.77
C GLU A 60 19.45 4.43 -14.95
N GLU A 61 19.15 5.53 -15.63
CA GLU A 61 18.86 6.85 -15.07
C GLU A 61 17.60 6.88 -14.18
N LEU A 62 16.64 5.97 -14.39
CA LEU A 62 15.40 5.90 -13.60
C LEU A 62 15.54 5.00 -12.37
N ARG A 63 16.74 4.50 -12.07
CA ARG A 63 16.96 3.67 -10.89
C ARG A 63 16.84 4.47 -9.60
N ILE A 64 16.34 3.81 -8.57
CA ILE A 64 16.16 4.40 -7.25
C ILE A 64 17.45 4.94 -6.61
N ILE A 65 18.62 4.48 -7.04
CA ILE A 65 19.93 5.03 -6.60
C ILE A 65 20.14 6.48 -7.05
N HIS A 66 19.54 6.89 -8.17
CA HIS A 66 19.59 8.25 -8.68
C HIS A 66 18.46 9.14 -8.16
N ARG A 67 17.55 8.57 -7.38
CA ARG A 67 16.41 9.29 -6.82
C ARG A 67 16.89 10.34 -5.82
N PRO A 68 16.37 11.59 -5.88
CA PRO A 68 16.69 12.63 -4.91
C PRO A 68 16.53 12.18 -3.45
N GLU A 69 17.49 12.54 -2.60
CA GLU A 69 17.54 12.14 -1.19
C GLU A 69 16.29 12.60 -0.41
N GLN A 70 15.73 13.75 -0.78
CA GLN A 70 14.53 14.33 -0.17
C GLN A 70 13.36 13.33 -0.18
N ILE A 71 13.26 12.49 -1.22
CA ILE A 71 12.21 11.48 -1.34
C ILE A 71 12.36 10.39 -0.28
N GLU A 72 13.60 10.04 0.10
CA GLU A 72 13.85 9.04 1.15
C GLU A 72 13.59 9.57 2.56
N THR A 73 13.72 10.88 2.77
CA THR A 73 13.45 11.48 4.08
C THR A 73 11.96 11.48 4.46
N ARG A 74 11.05 11.27 3.51
CA ARG A 74 9.58 11.23 3.71
C ARG A 74 9.03 12.50 4.38
N LYS A 75 9.71 13.63 4.18
CA LYS A 75 9.34 14.93 4.78
C LYS A 75 8.23 15.64 4.02
N TRP A 76 8.10 15.37 2.73
CA TRP A 76 7.13 16.01 1.83
C TRP A 76 6.11 14.98 1.35
N PRO A 77 4.82 15.36 1.26
CA PRO A 77 3.81 14.50 0.69
C PRO A 77 3.95 14.45 -0.83
N GLY A 78 3.30 13.47 -1.47
CA GLY A 78 3.23 13.39 -2.93
C GLY A 78 4.23 12.42 -3.57
N HIS A 79 5.03 11.74 -2.75
CA HIS A 79 5.86 10.63 -3.20
C HIS A 79 5.15 9.31 -2.87
N TRP A 80 4.97 8.45 -3.87
CA TRP A 80 4.18 7.22 -3.77
C TRP A 80 5.04 5.99 -4.03
N GLU A 81 4.67 4.87 -3.41
CA GLU A 81 5.12 3.53 -3.79
C GLU A 81 3.94 2.83 -4.47
N GLY A 82 4.12 2.27 -5.68
CA GLY A 82 3.06 1.56 -6.39
C GLY A 82 3.30 0.04 -6.49
N ASP A 83 2.30 -0.83 -6.40
CA ASP A 83 2.44 -2.28 -6.62
C ASP A 83 1.20 -2.87 -7.31
N LEU A 84 1.31 -4.11 -7.83
CA LEU A 84 0.16 -4.90 -8.24
C LEU A 84 -0.06 -6.08 -7.28
N VAL A 85 -1.25 -6.09 -6.69
CA VAL A 85 -1.75 -7.24 -5.95
C VAL A 85 -2.46 -8.16 -6.93
N LYS A 86 -1.80 -9.27 -7.29
CA LYS A 86 -2.34 -10.31 -8.15
C LYS A 86 -3.40 -11.17 -7.46
N GLY A 87 -4.44 -11.50 -8.22
CA GLY A 87 -5.53 -12.41 -7.88
C GLY A 87 -5.27 -13.86 -8.33
N ALA A 88 -6.33 -14.64 -8.46
CA ALA A 88 -6.32 -16.03 -8.90
C ALA A 88 -5.56 -16.20 -10.22
N PHE A 89 -4.62 -17.16 -10.25
CA PHE A 89 -3.85 -17.52 -11.44
C PHE A 89 -3.14 -16.35 -12.15
N ASN A 90 -2.90 -15.22 -11.45
CA ASN A 90 -2.38 -13.97 -12.01
C ASN A 90 -3.23 -13.37 -13.15
N ARG A 91 -4.52 -13.73 -13.26
CA ARG A 91 -5.42 -13.27 -14.33
C ARG A 91 -6.10 -11.94 -14.04
N SER A 92 -6.18 -11.55 -12.78
CA SER A 92 -6.73 -10.28 -12.33
C SER A 92 -5.78 -9.61 -11.34
N CYS A 93 -5.84 -8.29 -11.24
CA CYS A 93 -5.02 -7.54 -10.30
C CYS A 93 -5.71 -6.28 -9.80
N VAL A 94 -5.19 -5.77 -8.68
CA VAL A 94 -5.52 -4.46 -8.12
C VAL A 94 -4.22 -3.71 -7.96
N GLY A 95 -4.17 -2.47 -8.43
CA GLY A 95 -3.03 -1.59 -8.15
C GLY A 95 -3.12 -1.01 -6.75
N THR A 96 -2.00 -0.95 -6.06
CA THR A 96 -1.88 -0.34 -4.75
C THR A 96 -0.92 0.83 -4.84
N LEU A 97 -1.31 1.97 -4.30
CA LEU A 97 -0.49 3.17 -4.21
C LEU A 97 -0.44 3.59 -2.75
N VAL A 98 0.75 3.75 -2.20
CA VAL A 98 0.95 4.14 -0.79
C VAL A 98 1.81 5.39 -0.73
N GLU A 99 1.27 6.46 -0.16
CA GLU A 99 2.01 7.70 0.01
C GLU A 99 3.07 7.55 1.11
N ARG A 100 4.30 7.98 0.83
CA ARG A 100 5.47 7.65 1.65
C ARG A 100 5.55 8.43 2.96
N LYS A 101 4.94 9.60 3.08
CA LYS A 101 4.93 10.39 4.34
C LYS A 101 3.80 9.92 5.27
N THR A 102 2.57 10.04 4.80
CA THR A 102 1.30 9.83 5.51
C THR A 102 0.83 8.38 5.53
N ARG A 103 1.41 7.48 4.72
CA ARG A 103 0.95 6.09 4.54
C ARG A 103 -0.45 5.97 3.95
N PHE A 104 -0.97 7.04 3.34
CA PHE A 104 -2.29 7.04 2.73
C PHE A 104 -2.33 6.05 1.56
N VAL A 105 -3.32 5.18 1.56
CA VAL A 105 -3.49 4.11 0.58
C VAL A 105 -4.55 4.50 -0.43
N VAL A 106 -4.23 4.35 -1.70
CA VAL A 106 -5.17 4.41 -2.82
C VAL A 106 -5.15 3.07 -3.54
N LEU A 107 -6.31 2.47 -3.73
CA LEU A 107 -6.48 1.21 -4.44
C LEU A 107 -7.10 1.46 -5.81
N CYS A 108 -6.51 0.87 -6.84
CA CYS A 108 -6.87 1.10 -8.23
C CYS A 108 -7.42 -0.20 -8.83
N ARG A 109 -8.70 -0.19 -9.22
CA ARG A 109 -9.27 -1.28 -10.02
C ARG A 109 -8.57 -1.31 -11.37
N MET A 110 -8.10 -2.48 -11.77
CA MET A 110 -7.54 -2.74 -13.10
C MET A 110 -8.52 -3.59 -13.90
N ASP A 111 -8.60 -3.36 -15.21
CA ASP A 111 -9.45 -4.14 -16.11
C ASP A 111 -8.76 -5.45 -16.55
N GLY A 112 -7.44 -5.53 -16.35
CA GLY A 112 -6.62 -6.70 -16.57
C GLY A 112 -5.25 -6.54 -15.92
N CYS A 113 -4.30 -7.38 -16.33
CA CYS A 113 -2.95 -7.45 -15.77
C CYS A 113 -1.88 -6.86 -16.71
N THR A 114 -2.28 -6.15 -17.77
CA THR A 114 -1.36 -5.59 -18.77
C THR A 114 -0.75 -4.26 -18.32
N ALA A 115 0.23 -3.75 -19.06
CA ALA A 115 0.84 -2.46 -18.76
C ALA A 115 -0.10 -1.30 -19.06
N GLU A 116 -0.94 -1.45 -20.10
CA GLU A 116 -1.98 -0.53 -20.51
C GLU A 116 -3.09 -0.45 -19.45
N ASP A 117 -3.52 -1.59 -18.91
CA ASP A 117 -4.49 -1.63 -17.81
C ASP A 117 -3.96 -0.91 -16.56
N ALA A 118 -2.68 -1.12 -16.23
CA ALA A 118 -2.02 -0.47 -15.12
C ALA A 118 -1.90 1.04 -15.32
N LEU A 119 -1.50 1.49 -16.53
CA LEU A 119 -1.45 2.89 -16.93
C LEU A 119 -2.81 3.57 -16.71
N GLU A 120 -3.89 2.99 -17.26
CA GLU A 120 -5.23 3.57 -17.17
C GLU A 120 -5.76 3.56 -15.73
N GLY A 121 -5.57 2.47 -15.00
CA GLY A 121 -6.02 2.36 -13.61
C GLY A 121 -5.32 3.32 -12.67
N PHE A 122 -3.99 3.44 -12.76
CA PHE A 122 -3.23 4.41 -11.96
C PHE A 122 -3.56 5.84 -12.36
N THR A 123 -3.61 6.14 -13.66
CA THR A 123 -3.96 7.48 -14.16
C THR A 123 -5.33 7.92 -13.63
N ARG A 124 -6.33 7.05 -13.70
CA ARG A 124 -7.70 7.34 -13.26
C ARG A 124 -7.81 7.69 -11.78
N GLN A 125 -7.04 7.04 -10.90
CA GLN A 125 -7.07 7.36 -9.47
C GLN A 125 -6.18 8.55 -9.12
N MET A 126 -4.96 8.61 -9.68
CA MET A 126 -4.02 9.69 -9.38
C MET A 126 -4.51 11.06 -9.86
N LYS A 127 -5.25 11.14 -10.98
CA LYS A 127 -5.84 12.40 -11.46
C LYS A 127 -6.85 13.02 -10.49
N LYS A 128 -7.42 12.24 -9.57
CA LYS A 128 -8.33 12.75 -8.53
C LYS A 128 -7.58 13.47 -7.41
N LEU A 129 -6.27 13.27 -7.30
CA LEU A 129 -5.43 13.90 -6.30
C LEU A 129 -4.97 15.28 -6.77
N PRO A 130 -4.89 16.26 -5.85
CA PRO A 130 -4.23 17.53 -6.10
C PRO A 130 -2.84 17.37 -6.72
N ALA A 131 -2.43 18.30 -7.57
CA ALA A 131 -1.15 18.24 -8.29
C ALA A 131 0.07 18.13 -7.35
N PHE A 132 0.07 18.84 -6.22
CA PHE A 132 1.17 18.78 -5.24
C PHE A 132 1.33 17.41 -4.55
N LEU A 133 0.33 16.52 -4.71
CA LEU A 133 0.43 15.13 -4.26
C LEU A 133 0.91 14.21 -5.39
N ARG A 134 1.35 14.71 -6.54
CA ARG A 134 1.80 13.91 -7.69
C ARG A 134 3.25 14.25 -8.03
N GLU A 135 4.14 14.15 -7.06
CA GLU A 135 5.56 14.48 -7.24
C GLU A 135 6.34 13.32 -7.83
N SER A 136 6.19 12.11 -7.25
CA SER A 136 6.91 10.94 -7.79
C SER A 136 6.22 9.61 -7.48
N LEU A 137 6.46 8.59 -8.31
CA LEU A 137 6.04 7.21 -8.10
C LEU A 137 7.26 6.28 -8.15
N THR A 138 7.49 5.53 -7.08
CA THR A 138 8.48 4.44 -7.03
C THR A 138 7.81 3.10 -7.28
N TYR A 139 8.26 2.37 -8.29
CA TYR A 139 7.70 1.06 -8.68
C TYR A 139 8.76 -0.05 -8.69
N ASP A 140 8.31 -1.31 -8.77
CA ASP A 140 9.22 -2.40 -9.08
C ASP A 140 9.51 -2.46 -10.59
N ARG A 141 10.43 -3.34 -11.01
CA ARG A 141 10.77 -3.47 -12.43
C ARG A 141 9.83 -4.45 -13.15
N GLY A 142 8.57 -4.54 -12.75
CA GLY A 142 7.59 -5.42 -13.39
C GLY A 142 7.33 -5.03 -14.84
N SER A 143 7.04 -6.01 -15.71
CA SER A 143 6.63 -5.76 -17.11
C SER A 143 5.34 -4.94 -17.22
N GLU A 144 4.56 -4.90 -16.15
CA GLU A 144 3.35 -4.09 -16.00
C GLU A 144 3.63 -2.57 -16.00
N MET A 145 4.88 -2.16 -15.87
CA MET A 145 5.30 -0.76 -15.87
C MET A 145 6.03 -0.35 -17.16
N THR A 146 5.81 -1.09 -18.26
CA THR A 146 6.40 -0.76 -19.56
C THR A 146 5.90 0.60 -20.09
N CYS A 147 4.66 0.97 -19.80
CA CYS A 147 4.05 2.26 -20.17
C CYS A 147 4.37 3.42 -19.19
N HIS A 148 5.50 3.35 -18.46
CA HIS A 148 5.85 4.35 -17.44
C HIS A 148 6.07 5.75 -18.02
N VAL A 149 6.66 5.88 -19.21
CA VAL A 149 6.90 7.19 -19.84
C VAL A 149 5.58 7.94 -20.01
N GLU A 150 4.57 7.26 -20.57
CA GLU A 150 3.24 7.83 -20.75
C GLU A 150 2.54 8.12 -19.41
N LEU A 151 2.74 7.27 -18.40
CA LEU A 151 2.21 7.51 -17.05
C LEU A 151 2.81 8.79 -16.44
N ALA A 152 4.12 8.99 -16.58
CA ALA A 152 4.84 10.16 -16.09
C ALA A 152 4.32 11.44 -16.76
N GLU A 153 4.14 11.41 -18.09
CA GLU A 153 3.61 12.54 -18.86
C GLU A 153 2.16 12.87 -18.48
N ARG A 154 1.27 11.87 -18.43
CA ARG A 154 -0.16 12.07 -18.12
C ARG A 154 -0.41 12.59 -16.71
N LEU A 155 0.48 12.28 -15.77
CA LEU A 155 0.36 12.65 -14.36
C LEU A 155 1.31 13.77 -13.94
N ASN A 156 2.23 14.17 -14.80
CA ASN A 156 3.31 15.12 -14.52
C ASN A 156 4.03 14.79 -13.20
N LEU A 157 4.58 13.57 -13.12
CA LEU A 157 5.32 13.06 -11.96
C LEU A 157 6.59 12.34 -12.39
N ASP A 158 7.56 12.25 -11.48
CA ASP A 158 8.79 11.48 -11.70
C ASP A 158 8.57 9.99 -11.42
N ILE A 159 9.18 9.11 -12.23
CA ILE A 159 9.14 7.66 -12.00
C ILE A 159 10.50 7.14 -11.62
N TRP A 160 10.52 6.32 -10.56
CA TRP A 160 11.71 5.66 -10.05
C TRP A 160 11.50 4.16 -9.93
N PHE A 161 12.53 3.37 -10.22
CA PHE A 161 12.47 1.92 -10.18
C PHE A 161 13.39 1.34 -9.10
N ALA A 162 12.82 0.50 -8.23
CA ALA A 162 13.58 -0.24 -7.23
C ALA A 162 14.57 -1.22 -7.88
N ASP A 163 15.64 -1.54 -7.16
CA ASP A 163 16.64 -2.51 -7.58
C ASP A 163 16.11 -3.95 -7.58
N PRO A 164 16.55 -4.81 -8.53
CA PRO A 164 16.19 -6.21 -8.50
C PRO A 164 16.66 -6.82 -7.18
N TYR A 165 15.85 -7.71 -6.61
CA TYR A 165 16.15 -8.38 -5.33
C TYR A 165 16.25 -7.44 -4.13
N ALA A 166 15.79 -6.19 -4.23
CA ALA A 166 15.78 -5.22 -3.15
C ALA A 166 14.36 -4.81 -2.69
N PRO A 167 13.49 -5.76 -2.25
CA PRO A 167 12.12 -5.44 -1.85
C PRO A 167 12.04 -4.44 -0.69
N TRP A 168 13.07 -4.37 0.17
CA TRP A 168 13.14 -3.43 1.30
C TRP A 168 13.12 -1.96 0.87
N GLN A 169 13.52 -1.65 -0.37
CA GLN A 169 13.44 -0.30 -0.93
C GLN A 169 11.99 0.21 -1.09
N ARG A 170 11.01 -0.70 -0.96
CA ARG A 170 9.55 -0.45 -1.04
C ARG A 170 8.81 -1.02 0.17
N GLY A 171 9.41 -0.89 1.35
CA GLY A 171 8.87 -1.49 2.58
C GLY A 171 7.44 -1.04 2.95
N SER A 172 6.98 0.13 2.46
CA SER A 172 5.61 0.61 2.74
C SER A 172 4.57 -0.25 2.02
N ASN A 173 4.85 -0.60 0.75
CA ASN A 173 3.97 -1.43 -0.05
C ASN A 173 3.91 -2.87 0.45
N GLU A 174 5.03 -3.47 0.83
CA GLU A 174 5.03 -4.86 1.32
C GLU A 174 4.13 -5.00 2.56
N ASN A 175 4.28 -4.09 3.52
CA ASN A 175 3.43 -4.07 4.71
C ASN A 175 1.96 -3.83 4.33
N THR A 176 1.67 -2.85 3.50
CA THR A 176 0.29 -2.49 3.11
C THR A 176 -0.39 -3.62 2.34
N ASN A 177 0.31 -4.25 1.40
CA ASN A 177 -0.18 -5.42 0.66
C ASN A 177 -0.46 -6.59 1.60
N GLY A 178 0.38 -6.79 2.62
CA GLY A 178 0.12 -7.75 3.70
C GLY A 178 -1.19 -7.47 4.43
N LEU A 179 -1.48 -6.21 4.74
CA LEU A 179 -2.76 -5.82 5.35
C LEU A 179 -3.95 -6.01 4.39
N LEU A 180 -3.74 -5.73 3.10
CA LEU A 180 -4.77 -5.83 2.07
C LEU A 180 -5.21 -7.28 1.83
N ARG A 181 -4.33 -8.26 2.05
CA ARG A 181 -4.66 -9.69 1.91
C ARG A 181 -5.73 -10.18 2.89
N GLN A 182 -6.05 -9.41 3.93
CA GLN A 182 -7.23 -9.67 4.77
C GLN A 182 -8.55 -9.49 4.01
N PHE A 183 -8.58 -8.56 3.05
CA PHE A 183 -9.76 -8.24 2.25
C PHE A 183 -9.73 -8.90 0.89
N LEU A 184 -8.53 -9.05 0.33
CA LEU A 184 -8.28 -9.64 -0.99
C LEU A 184 -7.36 -10.87 -0.84
N PRO A 185 -7.86 -12.00 -0.30
CA PRO A 185 -7.05 -13.20 -0.05
C PRO A 185 -6.30 -13.67 -1.29
N LYS A 186 -5.18 -14.36 -1.07
CA LYS A 186 -4.44 -14.98 -2.19
C LYS A 186 -5.32 -16.03 -2.86
N GLY A 187 -5.34 -16.04 -4.19
CA GLY A 187 -6.16 -16.97 -4.96
C GLY A 187 -7.61 -16.54 -5.15
N MET A 188 -8.03 -15.41 -4.58
CA MET A 188 -9.31 -14.78 -4.90
C MET A 188 -9.26 -14.21 -6.32
N ASP A 189 -10.33 -14.41 -7.10
CA ASP A 189 -10.49 -13.65 -8.34
C ASP A 189 -10.87 -12.20 -8.03
N LEU A 190 -10.03 -11.27 -8.50
CA LEU A 190 -10.17 -9.84 -8.27
C LEU A 190 -10.96 -9.14 -9.39
N SER A 191 -11.31 -9.84 -10.47
CA SER A 191 -12.02 -9.25 -11.62
C SER A 191 -13.38 -8.65 -11.24
N GLY A 192 -14.09 -9.30 -10.31
CA GLY A 192 -15.39 -8.86 -9.79
C GLY A 192 -15.32 -7.78 -8.72
N VAL A 193 -14.11 -7.39 -8.27
CA VAL A 193 -13.97 -6.36 -7.23
C VAL A 193 -14.16 -4.99 -7.84
N THR A 194 -15.19 -4.28 -7.36
CA THR A 194 -15.53 -2.94 -7.84
C THR A 194 -14.62 -1.88 -7.24
N GLN A 195 -14.49 -0.74 -7.93
CA GLN A 195 -13.75 0.40 -7.39
C GLN A 195 -14.36 0.92 -6.07
N THR A 196 -15.68 0.82 -5.90
CA THR A 196 -16.37 1.20 -4.66
C THR A 196 -15.90 0.33 -3.49
N GLN A 197 -15.88 -0.99 -3.66
CA GLN A 197 -15.36 -1.90 -2.64
C GLN A 197 -13.89 -1.63 -2.31
N LEU A 198 -13.07 -1.31 -3.32
CA LEU A 198 -11.68 -0.91 -3.10
C LEU A 198 -11.57 0.40 -2.30
N ASN A 199 -12.44 1.37 -2.55
CA ASN A 199 -12.47 2.62 -1.78
C ASN A 199 -12.87 2.36 -0.32
N ASP A 200 -13.84 1.47 -0.07
CA ASP A 200 -14.25 1.10 1.28
C ASP A 200 -13.10 0.41 2.04
N ILE A 201 -12.39 -0.51 1.37
CA ILE A 201 -11.20 -1.16 1.92
C ILE A 201 -10.10 -0.11 2.22
N ALA A 202 -9.84 0.80 1.29
CA ALA A 202 -8.86 1.87 1.47
C ALA A 202 -9.24 2.77 2.66
N LYS A 203 -10.51 3.14 2.81
CA LYS A 203 -11.02 3.90 3.96
C LYS A 203 -10.77 3.16 5.28
N LEU A 204 -11.06 1.86 5.32
CA LEU A 204 -10.76 1.02 6.49
C LEU A 204 -9.26 0.91 6.80
N LEU A 205 -8.37 1.04 5.82
CA LEU A 205 -6.93 1.05 6.03
C LEU A 205 -6.39 2.42 6.43
N ASN A 206 -6.97 3.48 5.88
CA ASN A 206 -6.61 4.87 6.09
C ASN A 206 -7.15 5.43 7.41
N GLY A 207 -8.20 4.83 7.97
CA GLY A 207 -8.71 5.13 9.31
C GLY A 207 -8.01 4.36 10.44
N ARG A 208 -6.91 3.63 10.17
CA ARG A 208 -6.19 2.87 11.20
C ARG A 208 -5.02 3.68 11.77
N PRO A 209 -4.97 3.90 13.10
CA PRO A 209 -3.83 4.50 13.77
C PRO A 209 -2.50 3.82 13.42
N ARG A 210 -1.45 4.62 13.17
CA ARG A 210 -0.10 4.12 12.89
C ARG A 210 0.89 4.67 13.91
N GLN A 211 1.61 3.79 14.58
CA GLN A 211 2.69 4.20 15.49
C GLN A 211 3.72 5.10 14.79
N THR A 212 4.02 4.83 13.52
CA THR A 212 4.95 5.62 12.69
C THR A 212 4.47 7.05 12.42
N LEU A 213 3.20 7.35 12.63
CA LEU A 213 2.60 8.69 12.50
C LEU A 213 2.27 9.31 13.86
N GLY A 214 2.87 8.80 14.95
CA GLY A 214 2.52 9.22 16.31
C GLY A 214 1.07 8.88 16.65
N TRP A 215 0.62 7.70 16.23
CA TRP A 215 -0.74 7.17 16.42
C TRP A 215 -1.88 7.88 15.68
N LYS A 216 -1.57 8.89 14.86
CA LYS A 216 -2.53 9.41 13.87
C LYS A 216 -2.85 8.36 12.82
N THR A 217 -4.05 8.47 12.25
CA THR A 217 -4.47 7.72 11.08
C THR A 217 -3.87 8.33 9.81
N PRO A 218 -3.63 7.54 8.74
CA PRO A 218 -3.22 8.07 7.45
C PRO A 218 -4.16 9.15 6.90
N GLU A 219 -5.47 9.03 7.15
CA GLU A 219 -6.46 10.03 6.75
C GLU A 219 -6.25 11.38 7.47
N GLU A 220 -6.05 11.36 8.79
CA GLU A 220 -5.73 12.58 9.56
C GLU A 220 -4.40 13.19 9.12
N ALA A 221 -3.37 12.36 8.93
CA ALA A 221 -2.07 12.83 8.47
C ALA A 221 -2.18 13.49 7.09
N MET A 222 -2.92 12.88 6.15
CA MET A 222 -3.17 13.45 4.83
C MET A 222 -3.98 14.75 4.90
N ALA A 223 -4.99 14.82 5.78
CA ALA A 223 -5.78 16.03 5.97
C ALA A 223 -4.94 17.22 6.46
N ILE A 224 -3.97 16.98 7.34
CA ILE A 224 -3.02 18.01 7.79
C ILE A 224 -2.20 18.57 6.61
N GLU A 225 -1.68 17.69 5.75
CA GLU A 225 -0.90 18.11 4.58
C GLU A 225 -1.75 18.89 3.56
N LEU A 226 -2.99 18.44 3.33
CA LEU A 226 -3.96 19.14 2.48
C LEU A 226 -4.31 20.54 3.02
N ALA A 227 -4.51 20.65 4.33
CA ALA A 227 -4.79 21.93 4.98
C ALA A 227 -3.59 22.88 4.90
N ALA A 228 -2.37 22.39 5.14
CA ALA A 228 -1.14 23.16 5.00
C ALA A 228 -0.95 23.69 3.57
N ALA A 229 -1.19 22.86 2.56
CA ALA A 229 -1.13 23.28 1.15
C ALA A 229 -2.23 24.28 0.78
N GLY A 230 -3.44 24.12 1.35
CA GLY A 230 -4.55 25.06 1.16
C GLY A 230 -4.29 26.43 1.78
N LEU A 231 -3.62 26.48 2.94
CA LEU A 231 -3.18 27.71 3.58
C LEU A 231 -2.07 28.40 2.78
N ALA A 232 -1.11 27.64 2.26
CA ALA A 232 -0.03 28.19 1.41
C ALA A 232 -0.59 28.90 0.16
N LYS A 233 -1.64 28.36 -0.47
CA LYS A 233 -2.32 28.97 -1.62
C LYS A 233 -3.13 30.22 -1.31
N ARG A 234 -3.46 30.51 -0.05
CA ARG A 234 -4.20 31.72 0.34
C ARG A 234 -3.27 32.89 0.69
N CYS A 235 -2.00 32.62 0.94
CA CYS A 235 -0.99 33.61 1.31
C CYS A 235 -0.12 34.06 0.13
N THR A 236 -0.33 33.50 -1.07
CA THR A 236 0.31 33.85 -2.34
C THR A 236 -0.70 34.47 -3.28
#